data_AF-A0A183HCU4-F1
#
_entry.id   AF-A0A183HCU4-F1
#
_cell.length_a   1.000
_cell.length_b   1.000
_cell.length_c   1.000
_cell.angle_alpha   90.00
_cell.angle_beta   90.00
_cell.angle_gamma   90.00
#
_symmetry.space_group_name_H-M   'P 1'
#
loop_
_entity.id
_entity.type
_entity.pdbx_description
1 polymer ?
#
loop_
_entity_poly.entity_id
_entity_poly.type
_entity_poly.pdbx_seq_one_letter_code
_entity_poly.pdbx_strand_id
1 'polypeptide(L)'
;MSEKTETEKKEAKGEDAPVRESSKFGELPLTLSERLAKLDTNDYLNRSPDDPRWFDRKFNRKQVGPDGPLWTAPLDARYQQIKMGRHCTDYYEDYYRCINLLGEDYKPCKFFYNTFTDICPSHWKEKFDEWREEGIYPGHFDLIFTLYTSILGMLKSSTIDQKELVRREAYLRDNSRPFKLVDPTTWPRRWGVTFFAIGTGLLSWKYYTDWSRKPFFYSLLPRFVLLAFVGGVGYVVGSLREYHYKTRDAVVEHYISLHPEDFQHLTNLDGRKFSEVLIPWIPRRAHHRKFD
;
A
#
# COMPACT_ATOMS: atom_id res chain seq x y z
N MET A 1 44.11 -57.79 12.34
CA MET A 1 43.76 -56.72 13.30
C MET A 1 43.30 -55.55 12.45
N SER A 2 41.99 -55.40 12.20
CA SER A 2 41.02 -54.72 13.10
C SER A 2 41.61 -53.37 13.54
N GLU A 3 41.01 -52.21 13.32
CA GLU A 3 39.60 -51.85 13.26
C GLU A 3 39.59 -50.33 13.08
N LYS A 4 38.78 -49.74 12.20
CA LYS A 4 38.17 -48.41 12.44
C LYS A 4 36.81 -48.37 11.74
N THR A 5 35.80 -48.35 12.59
CA THR A 5 34.38 -48.17 12.31
C THR A 5 34.12 -46.74 11.83
N GLU A 6 33.44 -46.59 10.69
CA GLU A 6 32.69 -45.38 10.36
C GLU A 6 31.24 -45.76 10.12
N THR A 7 30.37 -45.05 10.85
CA THR A 7 28.94 -45.24 10.97
C THR A 7 28.22 -44.93 9.66
N GLU A 8 27.52 -45.91 9.11
CA GLU A 8 26.54 -45.74 8.04
C GLU A 8 25.40 -44.81 8.49
N LYS A 9 25.30 -43.61 7.90
CA LYS A 9 24.02 -42.94 7.75
C LYS A 9 23.38 -43.46 6.47
N LYS A 10 22.49 -44.45 6.60
CA LYS A 10 21.55 -44.83 5.55
C LYS A 10 20.48 -43.74 5.49
N GLU A 11 20.61 -42.84 4.52
CA GLU A 11 19.45 -42.07 4.06
C GLU A 11 18.50 -43.06 3.40
N ALA A 12 17.40 -43.33 4.10
CA ALA A 12 16.27 -44.04 3.56
C ALA A 12 15.78 -43.28 2.33
N LYS A 13 15.98 -43.88 1.15
CA LYS A 13 15.21 -43.53 -0.05
C LYS A 13 13.74 -43.71 0.29
N GLY A 14 13.09 -42.60 0.57
CA GLY A 14 11.64 -42.51 0.57
C GLY A 14 11.12 -42.91 -0.80
N GLU A 15 10.06 -43.72 -0.76
CA GLU A 15 9.34 -44.30 -1.88
C GLU A 15 9.00 -43.26 -2.97
N ASP A 16 9.04 -43.71 -4.22
CA ASP A 16 8.82 -42.92 -5.42
C ASP A 16 7.50 -42.12 -5.34
N ALA A 17 7.62 -40.80 -5.20
CA ALA A 17 6.48 -39.91 -5.32
C ALA A 17 5.85 -40.10 -6.72
N PRO A 18 4.50 -40.17 -6.84
CA PRO A 18 3.87 -40.38 -8.13
C PRO A 18 4.26 -39.24 -9.08
N VAL A 19 4.99 -39.59 -10.13
CA VAL A 19 5.43 -38.66 -11.18
C VAL A 19 4.18 -38.07 -11.82
N ARG A 20 3.84 -36.83 -11.44
CA ARG A 20 2.70 -36.10 -12.02
C ARG A 20 2.83 -36.09 -13.53
N GLU A 21 1.74 -36.38 -14.23
CA GLU A 21 1.68 -36.41 -15.71
C GLU A 21 2.19 -35.11 -16.35
N SER A 22 2.09 -34.00 -15.62
CA SER A 22 2.59 -32.68 -16.00
C SER A 22 4.13 -32.58 -16.13
N SER A 23 4.88 -33.56 -15.60
CA SER A 23 6.33 -33.67 -15.80
C SER A 23 6.73 -34.20 -17.18
N LYS A 24 5.78 -34.75 -17.96
CA LYS A 24 5.97 -35.19 -19.35
C LYS A 24 5.83 -34.04 -20.35
N PHE A 25 6.25 -32.84 -19.98
CA PHE A 25 6.33 -31.72 -20.92
C PHE A 25 7.56 -31.88 -21.82
N GLY A 26 7.42 -31.60 -23.12
CA GLY A 26 8.53 -31.62 -24.07
C GLY A 26 9.61 -30.58 -23.74
N GLU A 27 10.65 -30.50 -24.55
CA GLU A 27 11.67 -29.47 -24.40
C GLU A 27 11.03 -28.08 -24.56
N LEU A 28 11.23 -27.24 -23.54
CA LEU A 28 10.71 -25.87 -23.54
C LEU A 28 11.60 -24.97 -24.38
N PRO A 29 11.02 -23.93 -24.99
CA PRO A 29 11.80 -22.92 -25.68
C PRO A 29 12.83 -22.29 -24.73
N LEU A 30 14.05 -22.08 -25.24
CA LEU A 30 15.10 -21.33 -24.54
C LEU A 30 14.72 -19.85 -24.43
N THR A 31 15.28 -19.14 -23.45
CA THR A 31 15.09 -17.69 -23.31
C THR A 31 15.63 -16.96 -24.55
N LEU A 32 15.17 -15.74 -24.81
CA LEU A 32 15.73 -14.91 -25.88
C LEU A 32 17.24 -14.72 -25.72
N SER A 33 17.73 -14.52 -24.48
CA SER A 33 19.16 -14.38 -24.20
C SER A 33 19.97 -15.64 -24.51
N GLU A 34 19.47 -16.82 -24.12
CA GLU A 34 20.09 -18.11 -24.43
C GLU A 34 20.10 -18.38 -25.95
N ARG A 35 19.04 -17.98 -26.65
CA ARG A 35 18.94 -18.08 -28.12
C ARG A 35 19.93 -17.15 -28.82
N LEU A 36 20.03 -15.90 -28.36
CA LEU A 36 20.99 -14.92 -28.87
C LEU A 36 22.43 -15.37 -28.64
N ALA A 37 22.72 -16.00 -27.51
CA ALA A 37 24.04 -16.56 -27.23
C ALA A 37 24.45 -17.69 -28.19
N LYS A 38 23.49 -18.41 -28.78
CA LYS A 38 23.73 -19.45 -29.79
C LYS A 38 23.95 -18.91 -31.20
N LEU A 39 23.62 -17.65 -31.45
CA LEU A 39 23.83 -17.04 -32.74
C LEU A 39 25.31 -16.70 -32.93
N ASP A 40 25.83 -17.02 -34.12
CA ASP A 40 27.10 -16.45 -34.57
C ASP A 40 26.90 -14.97 -34.86
N THR A 41 27.38 -14.11 -33.97
CA THR A 41 27.32 -12.65 -34.10
C THR A 41 27.99 -12.15 -35.38
N ASN A 42 28.92 -12.94 -35.93
CA ASN A 42 29.67 -12.58 -37.12
C ASN A 42 28.91 -12.86 -38.43
N ASP A 43 27.85 -13.70 -38.44
CA ASP A 43 27.09 -13.99 -39.69
C ASP A 43 26.38 -12.74 -40.22
N TYR A 44 25.84 -11.88 -39.34
CA TYR A 44 25.18 -10.64 -39.77
C TYR A 44 26.17 -9.57 -40.21
N LEU A 45 27.32 -9.44 -39.52
CA LEU A 45 28.36 -8.45 -39.85
C LEU A 45 29.14 -8.82 -41.11
N ASN A 46 29.34 -10.11 -41.36
CA ASN A 46 30.10 -10.62 -42.51
C ASN A 46 29.21 -10.94 -43.73
N ARG A 47 27.92 -10.59 -43.70
CA ARG A 47 27.01 -10.86 -44.80
C ARG A 47 27.27 -9.92 -45.98
N SER A 48 27.58 -10.48 -47.14
CA SER A 48 27.72 -9.72 -48.38
C SER A 48 26.40 -9.00 -48.73
N PRO A 49 26.44 -7.77 -49.27
CA PRO A 49 25.25 -7.09 -49.78
C PRO A 49 24.45 -7.91 -50.81
N ASP A 50 25.13 -8.76 -51.58
CA ASP A 50 24.53 -9.54 -52.67
C ASP A 50 24.03 -10.95 -52.25
N ASP A 51 23.98 -11.25 -50.95
CA ASP A 51 23.57 -12.57 -50.47
C ASP A 51 22.07 -12.84 -50.74
N PRO A 52 21.68 -13.93 -51.45
CA PRO A 52 20.28 -14.23 -51.76
C PRO A 52 19.40 -14.45 -50.51
N ARG A 53 20.01 -14.69 -49.34
CA ARG A 53 19.30 -14.87 -48.07
C ARG A 53 18.59 -13.60 -47.57
N TRP A 54 18.93 -12.40 -48.05
CA TRP A 54 18.27 -11.14 -47.61
C TRP A 54 16.76 -11.14 -47.86
N PHE A 55 16.33 -11.75 -48.96
CA PHE A 55 14.93 -11.74 -49.39
C PHE A 55 14.32 -13.15 -49.45
N ASP A 56 15.04 -14.20 -49.01
CA ASP A 56 14.50 -15.55 -49.00
C ASP A 56 13.49 -15.74 -47.85
N ARG A 57 12.22 -15.95 -48.24
CA ARG A 57 11.13 -16.23 -47.33
C ARG A 57 11.38 -17.47 -46.47
N LYS A 58 12.04 -18.51 -47.01
CA LYS A 58 12.32 -19.74 -46.24
C LYS A 58 13.31 -19.47 -45.12
N PHE A 59 14.35 -18.70 -45.40
CA PHE A 59 15.34 -18.27 -44.41
C PHE A 59 14.68 -17.40 -43.33
N ASN A 60 13.92 -16.38 -43.71
CA ASN A 60 13.23 -15.50 -42.76
C ASN A 60 12.22 -16.26 -41.88
N ARG A 61 11.52 -17.25 -42.43
CA ARG A 61 10.59 -18.07 -41.66
C ARG A 61 11.30 -18.99 -40.65
N LYS A 62 12.52 -19.45 -40.94
CA LYS A 62 13.33 -20.22 -39.97
C LYS A 62 13.83 -19.37 -38.81
N GLN A 63 13.93 -18.05 -38.98
CA GLN A 63 14.30 -17.15 -37.90
C GLN A 63 13.23 -17.07 -36.81
N VAL A 64 11.95 -17.18 -37.20
CA VAL A 64 10.77 -17.11 -36.33
C VAL A 64 10.22 -18.54 -36.14
N GLY A 65 10.69 -19.23 -35.10
CA GLY A 65 10.26 -20.60 -34.82
C GLY A 65 10.91 -21.23 -33.58
N PRO A 66 10.57 -22.48 -33.24
CA PRO A 66 11.14 -23.20 -32.10
C PRO A 66 12.66 -23.24 -32.13
N ASP A 67 13.21 -23.52 -33.32
CA ASP A 67 14.66 -23.62 -33.59
C ASP A 67 15.29 -22.27 -33.96
N GLY A 68 14.47 -21.23 -34.09
CA GLY A 68 14.91 -19.91 -34.54
C GLY A 68 15.47 -19.05 -33.39
N PRO A 69 16.34 -18.08 -33.69
CA PRO A 69 16.84 -17.14 -32.70
C PRO A 69 15.77 -16.20 -32.15
N LEU A 70 14.77 -15.86 -32.96
CA LEU A 70 13.73 -14.91 -32.58
C LEU A 70 12.65 -15.65 -31.79
N TRP A 71 12.54 -15.29 -30.53
CA TRP A 71 11.48 -15.72 -29.64
C TRP A 71 10.51 -14.57 -29.38
N THR A 72 9.24 -14.90 -29.22
CA THR A 72 8.20 -13.95 -28.82
C THR A 72 7.23 -14.66 -27.89
N ALA A 73 6.82 -13.98 -26.82
CA ALA A 73 5.83 -14.51 -25.92
C ALA A 73 4.51 -14.80 -26.68
N PRO A 74 3.87 -15.96 -26.45
CA PRO A 74 2.61 -16.28 -27.10
C PRO A 74 1.49 -15.35 -26.62
N LEU A 75 0.49 -15.15 -27.49
CA LEU A 75 -0.70 -14.41 -27.13
C LEU A 75 -1.51 -15.20 -26.09
N ASP A 76 -1.64 -14.65 -24.88
CA ASP A 76 -2.48 -15.22 -23.84
C ASP A 76 -3.93 -14.76 -24.03
N ALA A 77 -4.85 -15.72 -24.16
CA ALA A 77 -6.28 -15.46 -24.34
C ALA A 77 -6.90 -14.68 -23.17
N ARG A 78 -6.29 -14.68 -21.98
CA ARG A 78 -6.72 -13.88 -20.82
C ARG A 78 -6.64 -12.37 -21.09
N TYR A 79 -5.68 -11.93 -21.90
CA TYR A 79 -5.43 -10.51 -22.17
C TYR A 79 -5.67 -10.19 -23.64
N GLN A 80 -6.92 -9.90 -23.98
CA GLN A 80 -7.31 -9.45 -25.33
C GLN A 80 -6.91 -8.00 -25.62
N GLN A 81 -6.55 -7.24 -24.58
CA GLN A 81 -6.21 -5.83 -24.67
C GLN A 81 -4.75 -5.66 -25.11
N ILE A 82 -4.45 -4.59 -25.84
CA ILE A 82 -3.08 -4.24 -26.28
C ILE A 82 -2.18 -3.87 -25.08
N LYS A 83 -2.77 -3.55 -23.92
CA LYS A 83 -2.05 -3.15 -22.71
C LYS A 83 -1.40 -4.36 -22.02
N MET A 84 -0.10 -4.53 -22.24
CA MET A 84 0.69 -5.64 -21.67
C MET A 84 1.09 -5.46 -20.18
N GLY A 85 0.63 -4.39 -19.52
CA GLY A 85 1.01 -4.12 -18.11
C GLY A 85 0.59 -5.24 -17.16
N ARG A 86 -0.69 -5.67 -17.21
CA ARG A 86 -1.17 -6.82 -16.43
C ARG A 86 -0.55 -8.14 -16.88
N HIS A 87 -0.21 -8.23 -18.17
CA HIS A 87 0.44 -9.42 -18.72
C HIS A 87 1.84 -9.62 -18.12
N CYS A 88 2.63 -8.54 -17.93
CA CYS A 88 3.90 -8.64 -17.21
C CYS A 88 3.69 -9.10 -15.75
N THR A 89 2.83 -8.42 -14.99
CA THR A 89 2.69 -8.67 -13.54
C THR A 89 2.25 -10.10 -13.27
N ASP A 90 1.26 -10.59 -14.01
CA ASP A 90 0.66 -11.89 -13.74
C ASP A 90 1.63 -13.03 -14.08
N TYR A 91 2.43 -12.89 -15.14
CA TYR A 91 3.46 -13.88 -15.50
C TYR A 91 4.68 -13.86 -14.56
N TYR A 92 5.03 -12.70 -14.02
CA TYR A 92 6.06 -12.59 -12.99
C TYR A 92 5.61 -13.31 -11.71
N GLU A 93 4.37 -13.10 -11.28
CA GLU A 93 3.79 -13.80 -10.14
C GLU A 93 3.66 -15.30 -10.37
N ASP A 94 3.20 -15.72 -11.56
CA ASP A 94 3.03 -17.13 -11.91
C ASP A 94 4.38 -17.88 -11.91
N TYR A 95 5.48 -17.24 -12.29
CA TYR A 95 6.83 -17.85 -12.22
C TYR A 95 7.22 -18.19 -10.78
N TYR A 96 7.16 -17.21 -9.87
CA TYR A 96 7.55 -17.44 -8.48
C TYR A 96 6.56 -18.34 -7.74
N ARG A 97 5.27 -18.25 -8.06
CA ARG A 97 4.28 -19.22 -7.56
C ARG A 97 4.59 -20.63 -8.03
N CYS A 98 4.99 -20.81 -9.28
CA CYS A 98 5.38 -22.10 -9.83
C CYS A 98 6.58 -22.70 -9.08
N ILE A 99 7.63 -21.90 -8.85
CA ILE A 99 8.82 -22.31 -8.07
C ILE A 99 8.43 -22.71 -6.65
N ASN A 100 7.61 -21.91 -5.97
CA ASN A 100 7.24 -22.17 -4.59
C ASN A 100 6.38 -23.44 -4.43
N LEU A 101 5.57 -23.78 -5.46
CA LEU A 101 4.70 -24.95 -5.43
C LEU A 101 5.36 -26.25 -5.88
N LEU A 102 6.17 -26.16 -6.93
CA LEU A 102 6.62 -27.31 -7.70
C LEU A 102 8.14 -27.50 -7.58
N GLY A 103 8.86 -26.54 -7.00
CA GLY A 103 10.31 -26.50 -6.92
C GLY A 103 10.96 -25.91 -8.17
N GLU A 104 12.23 -25.54 -8.06
CA GLU A 104 13.04 -24.98 -9.15
C GLU A 104 13.25 -25.99 -10.30
N ASP A 105 13.23 -27.29 -9.99
CA ASP A 105 13.45 -28.39 -10.94
C ASP A 105 12.29 -28.60 -11.92
N TYR A 106 11.13 -27.95 -11.68
CA TYR A 106 9.96 -28.12 -12.52
C TYR A 106 10.09 -27.34 -13.83
N LYS A 107 10.48 -28.05 -14.89
CA LYS A 107 10.76 -27.47 -16.21
C LYS A 107 9.72 -26.45 -16.71
N PRO A 108 8.39 -26.71 -16.65
CA PRO A 108 7.39 -25.75 -17.12
C PRO A 108 7.40 -24.38 -16.43
N CYS A 109 8.00 -24.23 -15.25
CA CYS A 109 8.16 -22.91 -14.64
C CYS A 109 9.01 -21.98 -15.53
N LYS A 110 9.98 -22.53 -16.27
CA LYS A 110 10.83 -21.77 -17.20
C LYS A 110 10.03 -21.07 -18.31
N PHE A 111 8.84 -21.58 -18.67
CA PHE A 111 7.95 -20.90 -19.60
C PHE A 111 7.56 -19.50 -19.10
N PHE A 112 7.11 -19.41 -17.84
CA PHE A 112 6.71 -18.14 -17.23
C PHE A 112 7.89 -17.17 -17.17
N TYR A 113 9.09 -17.68 -16.84
CA TYR A 113 10.32 -16.90 -16.86
C TYR A 113 10.56 -16.21 -18.20
N ASN A 114 10.58 -17.01 -19.28
CA ASN A 114 10.81 -16.47 -20.62
C ASN A 114 9.78 -15.38 -20.96
N THR A 115 8.50 -15.67 -20.72
CA THR A 115 7.41 -14.75 -21.09
C THR A 115 7.47 -13.40 -20.35
N PHE A 116 7.66 -13.36 -19.03
CA PHE A 116 7.74 -12.07 -18.33
C PHE A 116 9.06 -11.36 -18.66
N THR A 117 10.15 -12.09 -18.95
CA THR A 117 11.42 -11.45 -19.34
C THR A 117 11.31 -10.69 -20.66
N ASP A 118 10.48 -11.16 -21.60
CA ASP A 118 10.23 -10.52 -22.90
C ASP A 118 9.21 -9.39 -22.80
N ILE A 119 8.11 -9.60 -22.06
CA ILE A 119 7.00 -8.65 -21.99
C ILE A 119 7.35 -7.45 -21.11
N CYS A 120 8.10 -7.69 -20.02
CA CYS A 120 8.29 -6.69 -18.99
C CYS A 120 9.47 -5.75 -19.26
N PRO A 121 9.29 -4.43 -19.11
CA PRO A 121 10.40 -3.48 -19.10
C PRO A 121 11.46 -3.84 -18.04
N SER A 122 12.75 -3.59 -18.32
CA SER A 122 13.85 -3.89 -17.39
C SER A 122 13.66 -3.24 -16.02
N HIS A 123 13.32 -1.95 -15.99
CA HIS A 123 13.09 -1.21 -14.74
C HIS A 123 11.97 -1.82 -13.87
N TRP A 124 10.94 -2.42 -14.47
CA TRP A 124 9.87 -3.07 -13.71
C TRP A 124 10.36 -4.36 -13.05
N LYS A 125 11.16 -5.16 -13.77
CA LYS A 125 11.77 -6.38 -13.22
C LYS A 125 12.66 -6.05 -12.03
N GLU A 126 13.57 -5.10 -12.19
CA GLU A 126 14.46 -4.63 -11.11
C GLU A 126 13.68 -4.19 -9.87
N LYS A 127 12.62 -3.40 -10.06
CA LYS A 127 11.78 -2.92 -8.95
C LYS A 127 10.98 -4.03 -8.27
N PHE A 128 10.45 -4.97 -9.06
CA PHE A 128 9.73 -6.11 -8.50
C PHE A 128 10.68 -7.02 -7.72
N ASP A 129 11.91 -7.17 -8.20
CA ASP A 129 12.96 -7.95 -7.52
C ASP A 129 13.35 -7.28 -6.19
N GLU A 130 13.58 -5.96 -6.18
CA GLU A 130 13.79 -5.15 -4.97
C GLU A 130 12.65 -5.35 -3.95
N TRP A 131 11.39 -5.13 -4.36
CA TRP A 131 10.24 -5.30 -3.48
C TRP A 131 10.07 -6.72 -2.97
N ARG A 132 10.50 -7.73 -3.73
CA ARG A 132 10.42 -9.12 -3.33
C ARG A 132 11.53 -9.49 -2.35
N GLU A 133 12.74 -8.97 -2.55
CA GLU A 133 13.86 -9.10 -1.60
C GLU A 133 13.56 -8.38 -0.27
N GLU A 134 12.90 -7.22 -0.33
CA GLU A 134 12.44 -6.48 0.86
C GLU A 134 11.19 -7.09 1.53
N GLY A 135 10.47 -7.97 0.83
CA GLY A 135 9.21 -8.55 1.31
C GLY A 135 8.02 -7.57 1.30
N ILE A 136 8.08 -6.51 0.49
CA ILE A 136 7.06 -5.46 0.36
C ILE A 136 6.20 -5.64 -0.92
N TYR A 137 6.50 -6.65 -1.74
CA TYR A 137 5.78 -6.90 -2.98
C TYR A 137 4.26 -7.10 -2.75
N PRO A 138 3.38 -6.41 -3.51
CA PRO A 138 1.94 -6.43 -3.25
C PRO A 138 1.25 -7.77 -3.63
N GLY A 139 1.85 -8.56 -4.51
CA GLY A 139 1.30 -9.85 -4.96
C GLY A 139 1.67 -11.05 -4.07
N HIS A 140 1.00 -12.18 -4.30
CA HIS A 140 1.14 -13.38 -3.47
C HIS A 140 1.79 -14.53 -4.23
N PHE A 141 2.93 -14.99 -3.73
CA PHE A 141 3.70 -16.11 -4.30
C PHE A 141 3.41 -17.46 -3.61
N ASP A 142 2.84 -17.48 -2.40
CA ASP A 142 2.67 -18.69 -1.58
C ASP A 142 1.22 -19.14 -1.39
N LEU A 143 1.01 -20.46 -1.30
CA LEU A 143 -0.33 -21.08 -1.19
C LEU A 143 -0.72 -21.66 0.17
N ILE A 144 0.19 -21.84 1.14
CA ILE A 144 -0.16 -22.64 2.35
C ILE A 144 0.34 -22.06 3.68
N PHE A 145 1.50 -21.41 3.74
CA PHE A 145 1.97 -20.81 5.00
C PHE A 145 1.27 -19.47 5.32
N THR A 146 0.66 -18.86 4.32
CA THR A 146 0.09 -17.50 4.35
C THR A 146 -1.36 -17.43 4.84
N LEU A 147 -2.18 -18.48 4.81
CA LEU A 147 -3.55 -18.31 5.34
C LEU A 147 -3.56 -18.01 6.85
N TYR A 148 -2.63 -18.58 7.63
CA TYR A 148 -2.51 -18.26 9.06
C TYR A 148 -1.56 -17.09 9.32
N THR A 149 -0.41 -17.00 8.63
CA THR A 149 0.59 -15.94 8.87
C THR A 149 0.40 -14.67 8.04
N SER A 150 -0.28 -14.75 6.89
CA SER A 150 -0.65 -13.60 6.05
C SER A 150 -2.01 -13.01 6.43
N ILE A 151 -2.99 -13.79 6.94
CA ILE A 151 -4.13 -13.16 7.61
C ILE A 151 -3.63 -12.41 8.85
N LEU A 152 -2.83 -13.02 9.71
CA LEU A 152 -2.24 -12.32 10.86
C LEU A 152 -1.28 -11.19 10.44
N GLY A 153 -0.50 -11.38 9.38
CA GLY A 153 0.54 -10.46 8.90
C GLY A 153 0.00 -9.27 8.11
N MET A 154 -0.99 -9.47 7.22
CA MET A 154 -1.73 -8.39 6.56
C MET A 154 -2.65 -7.66 7.53
N LEU A 155 -3.29 -8.35 8.48
CA LEU A 155 -3.96 -7.67 9.58
C LEU A 155 -2.95 -6.78 10.30
N LYS A 156 -1.79 -7.31 10.70
CA LYS A 156 -0.73 -6.50 11.35
C LYS A 156 -0.20 -5.33 10.52
N SER A 157 -0.07 -5.48 9.21
CA SER A 157 0.45 -4.43 8.32
C SER A 157 -0.59 -3.34 8.01
N SER A 158 -1.88 -3.64 8.14
CA SER A 158 -2.96 -2.66 7.95
C SER A 158 -3.47 -2.07 9.27
N THR A 159 -3.24 -2.75 10.40
CA THR A 159 -3.56 -2.25 11.74
C THR A 159 -2.41 -1.41 12.27
N ILE A 160 -2.69 -0.16 12.64
CA ILE A 160 -1.76 0.67 13.39
C ILE A 160 -1.56 0.00 14.77
N ASP A 161 -0.31 -0.10 15.24
CA ASP A 161 -0.01 -0.68 16.55
C ASP A 161 -0.82 0.02 17.65
N GLN A 162 -1.37 -0.74 18.61
CA GLN A 162 -2.23 -0.20 19.67
C GLN A 162 -1.51 0.91 20.45
N LYS A 163 -0.19 0.78 20.62
CA LYS A 163 0.65 1.79 21.26
C LYS A 163 0.76 3.07 20.43
N GLU A 164 0.77 2.96 19.11
CA GLU A 164 0.80 4.11 18.21
C GLU A 164 -0.57 4.79 18.11
N LEU A 165 -1.67 4.04 18.16
CA LEU A 165 -3.02 4.59 18.28
C LEU A 165 -3.18 5.41 19.56
N VAL A 166 -2.84 4.83 20.71
CA VAL A 166 -2.88 5.53 22.01
C VAL A 166 -2.00 6.78 21.99
N ARG A 167 -0.82 6.72 21.35
CA ARG A 167 0.02 7.90 21.14
C ARG A 167 -0.73 8.97 20.33
N ARG A 168 -1.34 8.62 19.19
CA ARG A 168 -2.08 9.55 18.32
C ARG A 168 -3.30 10.14 19.02
N GLU A 169 -4.06 9.34 19.74
CA GLU A 169 -5.22 9.77 20.53
C GLU A 169 -4.80 10.73 21.65
N ALA A 170 -3.69 10.44 22.34
CA ALA A 170 -3.12 11.33 23.33
C ALA A 170 -2.75 12.69 22.71
N TYR A 171 -2.23 12.74 21.47
CA TYR A 171 -1.93 13.99 20.76
C TYR A 171 -3.17 14.73 20.22
N LEU A 172 -4.27 14.03 19.97
CA LEU A 172 -5.53 14.64 19.52
C LEU A 172 -6.27 15.36 20.64
N ARG A 173 -6.09 14.93 21.90
CA ARG A 173 -6.74 15.53 23.07
C ARG A 173 -6.34 17.00 23.26
N ASP A 174 -7.31 17.86 23.54
CA ASP A 174 -7.06 19.29 23.73
C ASP A 174 -6.08 19.52 24.91
N ASN A 175 -5.11 20.41 24.71
CA ASN A 175 -4.04 20.80 25.65
C ASN A 175 -2.98 19.73 26.03
N SER A 176 -2.92 18.58 25.36
CA SER A 176 -1.78 17.66 25.51
C SER A 176 -0.60 18.01 24.60
N ARG A 177 -0.84 18.82 23.55
CA ARG A 177 0.18 19.22 22.57
C ARG A 177 1.20 20.17 23.19
N PRO A 178 2.50 20.02 22.87
CA PRO A 178 3.50 20.99 23.30
C PRO A 178 3.18 22.35 22.69
N PHE A 179 3.27 23.39 23.51
CA PHE A 179 3.03 24.76 23.07
C PHE A 179 4.07 25.17 22.03
N LYS A 180 3.60 25.56 20.84
CA LYS A 180 4.44 26.12 19.77
C LYS A 180 3.99 27.55 19.49
N LEU A 181 4.94 28.48 19.55
CA LEU A 181 4.64 29.90 19.36
C LEU A 181 4.10 30.20 17.96
N VAL A 182 4.61 29.54 16.92
CA VAL A 182 4.25 29.82 15.52
C VAL A 182 2.89 29.25 15.13
N ASP A 183 2.45 28.16 15.78
CA ASP A 183 1.25 27.42 15.41
C ASP A 183 0.06 27.81 16.31
N PRO A 184 -0.92 28.61 15.84
CA PRO A 184 -2.03 29.09 16.66
C PRO A 184 -2.94 27.97 17.18
N THR A 185 -2.90 26.81 16.52
CA THR A 185 -3.69 25.62 16.87
C THR A 185 -3.16 24.89 18.10
N THR A 186 -1.92 25.18 18.54
CA THR A 186 -1.32 24.59 19.75
C THR A 186 -1.58 25.43 21.00
N TRP A 187 -2.17 26.62 20.85
CA TRP A 187 -2.39 27.54 21.96
C TRP A 187 -3.64 27.10 22.74
N PRO A 188 -3.63 27.19 24.07
CA PRO A 188 -4.79 26.79 24.85
C PRO A 188 -6.00 27.65 24.50
N ARG A 189 -7.16 27.01 24.38
CA ARG A 189 -8.38 27.60 23.81
C ARG A 189 -8.89 28.84 24.55
N ARG A 190 -8.49 29.04 25.82
CA ARG A 190 -8.74 30.26 26.61
C ARG A 190 -8.16 31.53 25.96
N TRP A 191 -6.97 31.44 25.36
CA TRP A 191 -6.36 32.57 24.65
C TRP A 191 -7.16 33.00 23.44
N GLY A 192 -7.81 32.06 22.74
CA GLY A 192 -8.68 32.39 21.61
C GLY A 192 -9.84 33.30 21.99
N VAL A 193 -10.48 33.05 23.14
CA VAL A 193 -11.56 33.90 23.66
C VAL A 193 -11.02 35.27 24.09
N THR A 194 -9.85 35.29 24.74
CA THR A 194 -9.18 36.54 25.12
C THR A 194 -8.80 37.40 23.91
N PHE A 195 -8.21 36.82 22.86
CA PHE A 195 -7.86 37.57 21.65
C PHE A 195 -9.08 38.06 20.89
N PHE A 196 -10.13 37.25 20.83
CA PHE A 196 -11.39 37.69 20.26
C PHE A 196 -11.96 38.88 21.04
N ALA A 197 -12.00 38.81 22.37
CA ALA A 197 -12.46 39.90 23.22
C ALA A 197 -11.62 41.18 23.04
N ILE A 198 -10.28 41.07 23.06
CA ILE A 198 -9.38 42.20 22.82
C ILE A 198 -9.56 42.76 21.41
N GLY A 199 -9.67 41.91 20.40
CA GLY A 199 -9.85 42.32 19.00
C GLY A 199 -11.15 43.08 18.78
N THR A 200 -12.27 42.57 19.32
CA THR A 200 -13.56 43.28 19.29
C THR A 200 -13.51 44.60 20.09
N GLY A 201 -12.78 44.64 21.21
CA GLY A 201 -12.54 45.87 21.98
C GLY A 201 -11.74 46.91 21.21
N LEU A 202 -10.69 46.50 20.49
CA LEU A 202 -9.89 47.39 19.64
C LEU A 202 -10.71 47.91 18.45
N LEU A 203 -11.53 47.04 17.84
CA LEU A 203 -12.43 47.44 16.76
C LEU A 203 -13.50 48.42 17.25
N SER A 204 -14.09 48.17 18.43
CA SER A 204 -15.04 49.07 19.08
C SER A 204 -14.40 50.42 19.41
N TRP A 205 -13.18 50.42 19.96
CA TRP A 205 -12.41 51.65 20.18
C TRP A 205 -12.24 52.41 18.86
N LYS A 206 -11.71 51.76 17.81
CA LYS A 206 -11.52 52.39 16.50
C LYS A 206 -12.80 53.04 15.97
N TYR A 207 -13.90 52.27 15.99
CA TYR A 207 -15.19 52.75 15.50
C TYR A 207 -15.68 53.96 16.30
N TYR A 208 -15.53 53.93 17.63
CA TYR A 208 -15.88 55.05 18.49
C TYR A 208 -15.03 56.30 18.23
N THR A 209 -13.73 56.15 17.97
CA THR A 209 -12.85 57.28 17.63
C THR A 209 -13.19 57.89 16.28
N ASP A 210 -13.46 57.06 15.28
CA ASP A 210 -13.83 57.50 13.94
C ASP A 210 -15.18 58.25 13.99
N TRP A 211 -16.16 57.70 14.71
CA TRP A 211 -17.46 58.35 14.96
C TRP A 211 -17.31 59.70 15.67
N SER A 212 -16.47 59.75 16.71
CA SER A 212 -16.25 60.97 17.50
C SER A 212 -15.29 61.96 16.83
N ARG A 213 -14.75 61.63 15.64
CA ARG A 213 -13.71 62.41 14.93
C ARG A 213 -12.50 62.74 15.80
N LYS A 214 -12.09 61.81 16.67
CA LYS A 214 -10.91 61.96 17.55
C LYS A 214 -9.79 61.06 17.05
N PRO A 215 -8.50 61.47 17.19
CA PRO A 215 -7.40 60.59 16.85
C PRO A 215 -7.39 59.35 17.76
N PHE A 216 -6.86 58.23 17.25
CA PHE A 216 -6.88 56.94 17.95
C PHE A 216 -6.29 57.02 19.37
N PHE A 217 -5.17 57.74 19.52
CA PHE A 217 -4.44 57.91 20.79
C PHE A 217 -5.12 58.83 21.82
N TYR A 218 -6.27 59.43 21.51
CA TYR A 218 -7.01 60.25 22.46
C TYR A 218 -7.46 59.40 23.67
N SER A 219 -7.19 59.85 24.91
CA SER A 219 -7.58 59.13 26.14
C SER A 219 -7.05 57.67 26.19
N LEU A 220 -5.75 57.52 25.94
CA LEU A 220 -5.09 56.24 25.77
C LEU A 220 -5.14 55.35 27.03
N LEU A 221 -4.79 55.91 28.19
CA LEU A 221 -4.70 55.18 29.46
C LEU A 221 -6.02 54.50 29.88
N PRO A 222 -7.17 55.21 30.00
CA PRO A 222 -8.41 54.57 30.43
C PRO A 222 -8.91 53.53 29.42
N ARG A 223 -8.60 53.68 28.12
CA ARG A 223 -8.96 52.72 27.08
C ARG A 223 -8.12 51.45 27.15
N PHE A 224 -6.82 51.55 27.46
CA PHE A 224 -6.00 50.38 27.75
C PHE A 224 -6.45 49.64 29.00
N VAL A 225 -6.86 50.36 30.05
CA VAL A 225 -7.45 49.75 31.25
C VAL A 225 -8.73 48.98 30.89
N LEU A 226 -9.60 49.56 30.05
CA LEU A 226 -10.83 48.90 29.59
C LEU A 226 -10.52 47.68 28.72
N LEU A 227 -9.55 47.75 27.80
CA LEU A 227 -9.11 46.60 27.01
C LEU A 227 -8.52 45.48 27.88
N ALA A 228 -7.72 45.83 28.88
CA ALA A 228 -7.15 44.86 29.83
C ALA A 228 -8.27 44.18 30.64
N PHE A 229 -9.27 44.96 31.07
CA PHE A 229 -10.46 44.42 31.74
C PHE A 229 -11.24 43.45 30.84
N VAL A 230 -11.55 43.85 29.60
CA VAL A 230 -12.26 43.00 28.62
C VAL A 230 -11.46 41.73 28.29
N GLY A 231 -10.13 41.85 28.15
CA GLY A 231 -9.24 40.71 27.97
C GLY A 231 -9.24 39.75 29.18
N GLY A 232 -9.22 40.31 30.40
CA GLY A 232 -9.32 39.55 31.64
C GLY A 232 -10.65 38.80 31.76
N VAL A 233 -11.77 39.46 31.45
CA VAL A 233 -13.10 38.81 31.39
C VAL A 233 -13.09 37.68 30.35
N GLY A 234 -12.55 37.92 29.16
CA GLY A 234 -12.40 36.91 28.12
C GLY A 234 -11.57 35.71 28.58
N TYR A 235 -10.51 35.93 29.36
CA TYR A 235 -9.68 34.87 29.93
C TYR A 235 -10.45 34.02 30.95
N VAL A 236 -11.22 34.65 31.84
CA VAL A 236 -12.05 33.96 32.83
C VAL A 236 -13.13 33.12 32.14
N VAL A 237 -13.86 33.70 31.18
CA VAL A 237 -14.86 32.98 30.39
C VAL A 237 -14.23 31.83 29.62
N GLY A 238 -13.07 32.06 29.00
CA GLY A 238 -12.28 31.03 28.32
C GLY A 238 -11.89 29.88 29.25
N SER A 239 -11.48 30.18 30.48
CA SER A 239 -11.06 29.21 31.48
C SER A 239 -12.24 28.38 32.03
N LEU A 240 -13.38 29.03 32.31
CA LEU A 240 -14.61 28.35 32.70
C LEU A 240 -15.09 27.39 31.61
N ARG A 241 -15.05 27.85 30.35
CA ARG A 241 -15.41 27.04 29.19
C ARG A 241 -14.48 25.83 29.03
N GLU A 242 -13.18 26.02 29.21
CA GLU A 242 -12.19 24.94 29.18
C GLU A 242 -12.45 23.90 30.27
N TYR A 243 -12.79 24.33 31.50
CA TYR A 243 -13.16 23.45 32.59
C TYR A 243 -14.44 22.64 32.30
N HIS A 244 -15.45 23.28 31.72
CA HIS A 244 -16.70 22.61 31.33
C HIS A 244 -16.46 21.51 30.27
N TYR A 245 -15.64 21.78 29.25
CA TYR A 245 -15.34 20.76 28.23
C TYR A 245 -14.54 19.59 28.81
N LYS A 246 -13.54 19.86 29.66
CA LYS A 246 -12.78 18.79 30.34
C LYS A 246 -13.66 17.90 31.20
N THR A 247 -14.59 18.48 31.95
CA THR A 247 -15.52 17.71 32.80
C THR A 247 -16.49 16.90 31.96
N ARG A 248 -17.05 17.49 30.89
CA ARG A 248 -17.91 16.76 29.95
C ARG A 248 -17.18 15.58 29.30
N ASP A 249 -15.99 15.81 28.76
CA ASP A 249 -15.23 14.77 28.07
C ASP A 249 -14.80 13.67 29.05
N ALA A 250 -14.41 14.00 30.29
CA ALA A 250 -14.11 13.02 31.33
C ALA A 250 -15.34 12.16 31.71
N VAL A 251 -16.54 12.76 31.78
CA VAL A 251 -17.78 12.02 32.03
C VAL A 251 -18.12 11.09 30.87
N VAL A 252 -17.93 11.54 29.63
CA VAL A 252 -18.15 10.72 28.42
C VAL A 252 -17.15 9.56 28.37
N GLU A 253 -15.85 9.83 28.59
CA GLU A 253 -14.80 8.79 28.65
C GLU A 253 -15.13 7.73 29.72
N HIS A 254 -15.54 8.18 30.92
CA HIS A 254 -15.94 7.29 32.00
C HIS A 254 -17.22 6.49 31.69
N TYR A 255 -18.19 7.10 30.99
CA TYR A 255 -19.40 6.39 30.59
C TYR A 255 -19.11 5.30 29.56
N ILE A 256 -18.26 5.60 28.57
CA ILE A 256 -17.85 4.64 27.53
C ILE A 256 -17.08 3.48 28.15
N SER A 257 -16.23 3.74 29.15
CA SER A 257 -15.47 2.66 29.82
C SER A 257 -16.35 1.75 30.68
N LEU A 258 -17.44 2.26 31.25
CA LEU A 258 -18.41 1.46 32.00
C LEU A 258 -19.32 0.61 31.10
N HIS A 259 -19.61 1.07 29.88
CA HIS A 259 -20.56 0.43 28.94
C HIS A 259 -19.90 0.07 27.61
N PRO A 260 -18.85 -0.78 27.58
CA PRO A 260 -18.19 -1.15 26.33
C PRO A 260 -19.14 -1.82 25.33
N GLU A 261 -20.20 -2.49 25.80
CA GLU A 261 -21.22 -3.16 24.99
C GLU A 261 -22.05 -2.20 24.12
N ASP A 262 -22.28 -0.97 24.56
CA ASP A 262 -23.01 0.05 23.78
C ASP A 262 -22.12 0.68 22.70
N PHE A 263 -20.81 0.70 22.95
CA PHE A 263 -19.81 1.38 22.12
C PHE A 263 -18.89 0.41 21.38
N GLN A 264 -19.39 -0.78 21.03
CA GLN A 264 -18.63 -1.79 20.29
C GLN A 264 -17.98 -1.26 19.00
N HIS A 265 -18.57 -0.24 18.37
CA HIS A 265 -18.04 0.38 17.15
C HIS A 265 -16.85 1.33 17.41
N LEU A 266 -16.70 1.84 18.64
CA LEU A 266 -15.56 2.66 19.06
C LEU A 266 -14.42 1.78 19.59
N THR A 267 -14.75 0.67 20.25
CA THR A 267 -13.75 -0.25 20.82
C THR A 267 -13.18 -1.20 19.76
N ASN A 268 -13.98 -1.62 18.78
CA ASN A 268 -13.51 -2.45 17.66
C ASN A 268 -13.05 -1.57 16.50
N LEU A 269 -11.81 -1.08 16.57
CA LEU A 269 -11.19 -0.26 15.53
C LEU A 269 -11.03 -1.00 14.19
N ASP A 270 -11.03 -2.33 14.20
CA ASP A 270 -10.86 -3.20 13.03
C ASP A 270 -12.09 -3.20 12.10
N GLY A 271 -13.16 -2.50 12.49
CA GLY A 271 -14.40 -2.40 11.71
C GLY A 271 -15.17 -3.72 11.65
N ARG A 272 -16.27 -3.72 10.89
CA ARG A 272 -17.02 -4.94 10.56
C ARG A 272 -16.48 -5.53 9.28
N LYS A 273 -16.43 -6.87 9.19
CA LYS A 273 -15.99 -7.55 7.97
C LYS A 273 -16.88 -7.15 6.80
N PHE A 274 -16.33 -7.02 5.60
CA PHE A 274 -17.14 -6.72 4.42
C PHE A 274 -18.26 -7.75 4.22
N SER A 275 -18.07 -9.01 4.62
CA SER A 275 -19.14 -10.02 4.61
C SER A 275 -20.37 -9.67 5.46
N GLU A 276 -20.19 -8.91 6.54
CA GLU A 276 -21.25 -8.47 7.46
C GLU A 276 -21.91 -7.16 7.02
N VAL A 277 -21.23 -6.38 6.16
CA VAL A 277 -21.66 -5.05 5.71
C VAL A 277 -22.21 -5.09 4.29
N LEU A 278 -21.70 -5.98 3.44
CA LEU A 278 -22.08 -6.10 2.05
C LEU A 278 -23.55 -6.49 1.95
N ILE A 279 -24.34 -5.48 1.64
CA ILE A 279 -25.72 -5.64 1.19
C ILE A 279 -25.65 -6.45 -0.11
N PRO A 280 -26.54 -7.44 -0.33
CA PRO A 280 -26.56 -8.18 -1.58
C PRO A 280 -26.60 -7.21 -2.78
N TRP A 281 -25.69 -7.41 -3.73
CA TRP A 281 -25.65 -6.60 -4.94
C TRP A 281 -26.84 -6.95 -5.84
N ILE A 282 -27.80 -6.03 -5.97
CA ILE A 282 -28.97 -6.20 -6.81
C ILE A 282 -28.73 -5.43 -8.13
N PRO A 283 -28.46 -6.13 -9.26
CA PRO A 283 -28.30 -5.45 -10.53
C PRO A 283 -29.64 -4.84 -10.96
N ARG A 284 -29.64 -3.57 -11.40
CA ARG A 284 -30.81 -2.99 -12.08
C ARG A 284 -31.01 -3.69 -13.43
N ARG A 285 -31.88 -4.70 -13.44
CA ARG A 285 -32.42 -5.32 -14.66
C ARG A 285 -33.75 -4.67 -15.00
N ALA A 286 -34.03 -4.47 -16.29
CA ALA A 286 -35.24 -3.81 -16.77
C ALA A 286 -36.56 -4.46 -16.29
N HIS A 287 -36.52 -5.73 -15.87
CA HIS A 287 -37.70 -6.57 -15.66
C HIS A 287 -38.21 -6.69 -14.22
N HIS A 288 -37.50 -6.21 -13.18
CA HIS A 288 -38.01 -6.29 -11.80
C HIS A 288 -37.88 -4.95 -11.09
N ARG A 289 -39.02 -4.29 -10.91
CA ARG A 289 -39.19 -3.00 -10.24
C ARG A 289 -40.14 -3.15 -9.05
N LYS A 290 -39.75 -3.91 -8.02
CA LYS A 290 -40.16 -3.79 -6.60
C LYS A 290 -40.03 -5.14 -5.87
N PHE A 291 -39.61 -5.06 -4.61
CA PHE A 291 -39.94 -6.03 -3.57
C PHE A 291 -40.90 -5.29 -2.62
N ASP A 292 -42.01 -5.94 -2.27
CA ASP A 292 -42.76 -5.62 -1.04
C ASP A 292 -41.94 -6.08 0.19
#